data_AF-A0A7J4UQV5-F1
#
_entry.id   AF-A0A7J4UQV5-F1
#
_cell.length_a   1.000
_cell.length_b   1.000
_cell.length_c   1.000
_cell.angle_alpha   90.00
_cell.angle_beta   90.00
_cell.angle_gamma   90.00
#
_symmetry.space_group_name_H-M   'P 1'
#
loop_
_entity.id
_entity.type
_entity.pdbx_description
1 polymer ?
#
loop_
_entity_poly.entity_id
_entity_poly.type
_entity_poly.pdbx_seq_one_letter_code
_entity_poly.pdbx_strand_id
1 'polypeptide(L)'
;MSGGATKANNVIPNSDGYRALPNFASRSDALTNEARGLFTSFAIDENGKTDTTLFSGDKAKLYKYASDQTWSNVSIAAGYDGLDTENDRTYWSFTQFGSNVFATNYVNPIQQFDLDNSSLFANITTTTGTAPQAKYMATVKDFLMTGFTKEYQTAKNFDSSAISSNEITITAHGWLTGYTVVYDNNGNTSLTNLTDGSVYYVIKIDADTIKLATSRANAIAGTVITLSATGGSETHKLQQYTVNKQRVRWSGLNDTATWEDGGQSSQSDFQDLVSAVGPITGLIGGEYLTIITERSIIRGTYVGTPLVFQFDKAADNLGSFAPRSITAWGRLVFFLSDDGFYMFDGINVKPIGANKVNKYFFNDLIGAKLDGICAAIDPKNTTVMWSYAGEGFDGSTNNKLMIYNYSLDRWSTGEIDFEFMNTSAQEAFSLDALDEISTDLDALPYSLDSWAWLDGDIGIGGFNGSHKFGKLAGTNATATIDTTEFEGAKGRRSTLTSATPIIDGGTTTVTPITRASQADTQTVGTAVSMTDTGTTPIRSTSRFHRLRCTSTGSFTTLKGVDVSARPEGLR
;
A
#
# COMPACT_ATOMS: atom_id res chain seq x y z
N MET A 1 9.09 -15.15 17.77
CA MET A 1 9.91 -16.18 17.10
C MET A 1 9.64 -17.51 17.80
N SER A 2 9.74 -18.65 17.10
CA SER A 2 9.70 -19.97 17.77
C SER A 2 10.81 -20.03 18.82
N GLY A 3 10.63 -20.80 19.90
CA GLY A 3 11.52 -20.78 21.07
C GLY A 3 12.99 -21.18 20.82
N GLY A 4 13.40 -21.48 19.58
CA GLY A 4 14.76 -21.89 19.22
C GLY A 4 15.55 -20.94 18.31
N ALA A 5 14.96 -19.87 17.76
CA ALA A 5 15.65 -18.94 16.85
C ALA A 5 15.61 -17.48 17.35
N THR A 6 16.74 -16.78 17.26
CA THR A 6 16.89 -15.36 17.69
C THR A 6 16.87 -14.37 16.54
N LYS A 7 17.22 -14.79 15.33
CA LYS A 7 17.08 -14.03 14.08
C LYS A 7 16.78 -15.01 12.96
N ALA A 8 15.81 -14.70 12.11
CA ALA A 8 15.47 -15.50 10.93
C ALA A 8 15.29 -14.56 9.74
N ASN A 9 16.33 -14.45 8.90
CA ASN A 9 16.39 -13.53 7.77
C ASN A 9 16.31 -14.28 6.43
N ASN A 10 15.66 -13.66 5.45
CA ASN A 10 15.45 -14.18 4.09
C ASN A 10 14.74 -15.54 4.07
N VAL A 11 13.73 -15.69 4.94
CA VAL A 11 12.94 -16.92 5.05
C VAL A 11 11.48 -16.62 5.29
N ILE A 12 10.61 -17.56 4.93
CA ILE A 12 9.18 -17.51 5.21
C ILE A 12 8.85 -18.57 6.28
N PRO A 13 8.07 -18.25 7.33
CA PRO A 13 7.69 -19.22 8.34
C PRO A 13 6.78 -20.30 7.75
N ASN A 14 7.07 -21.57 8.05
CA ASN A 14 6.30 -22.74 7.64
C ASN A 14 5.95 -23.61 8.87
N SER A 15 5.00 -24.54 8.76
CA SER A 15 4.60 -25.43 9.88
C SER A 15 5.81 -26.11 10.50
N ASP A 16 6.67 -26.63 9.63
CA ASP A 16 7.81 -27.50 9.90
C ASP A 16 9.13 -26.74 10.13
N GLY A 17 9.11 -25.41 10.15
CA GLY A 17 10.32 -24.59 10.31
C GLY A 17 10.25 -23.33 9.47
N TYR A 18 11.25 -23.15 8.61
CA TYR A 18 11.35 -22.03 7.68
C TYR A 18 11.62 -22.53 6.27
N ARG A 19 11.03 -21.88 5.26
CA ARG A 19 11.34 -22.12 3.85
C ARG A 19 12.09 -20.92 3.27
N ALA A 20 12.73 -21.12 2.13
CA ALA A 20 13.44 -20.04 1.43
C ALA A 20 12.47 -18.91 1.02
N LEU A 21 12.97 -17.67 1.03
CA LEU A 21 12.31 -16.52 0.45
C LEU A 21 12.80 -16.35 -1.00
N PRO A 22 11.96 -16.49 -2.03
CA PRO A 22 12.34 -16.18 -3.41
C PRO A 22 12.66 -14.70 -3.57
N ASN A 23 13.68 -14.35 -4.37
CA ASN A 23 13.95 -12.95 -4.73
C ASN A 23 12.89 -12.41 -5.70
N PHE A 24 12.91 -11.09 -5.89
CA PHE A 24 12.11 -10.43 -6.92
C PHE A 24 12.52 -10.87 -8.33
N ALA A 25 11.56 -11.29 -9.13
CA ALA A 25 11.71 -11.57 -10.55
C ALA A 25 10.82 -10.62 -11.35
N SER A 26 11.43 -9.79 -12.19
CA SER A 26 10.71 -8.91 -13.11
C SER A 26 9.96 -9.74 -14.15
N ARG A 27 8.74 -9.33 -14.48
CA ARG A 27 7.82 -9.99 -15.40
C ARG A 27 7.27 -9.07 -16.48
N SER A 28 7.68 -7.81 -16.49
CA SER A 28 7.13 -6.81 -17.40
C SER A 28 8.17 -5.78 -17.82
N ASP A 29 7.81 -5.00 -18.83
CA ASP A 29 8.47 -3.75 -19.14
C ASP A 29 8.24 -2.67 -18.07
N ALA A 30 9.05 -1.62 -18.14
CA ALA A 30 9.01 -0.53 -17.17
C ALA A 30 7.81 0.39 -17.42
N LEU A 31 7.19 0.87 -16.33
CA LEU A 31 6.32 2.05 -16.40
C LEU A 31 7.13 3.30 -16.78
N THR A 32 6.44 4.37 -17.18
CA THR A 32 7.11 5.63 -17.51
C THR A 32 7.70 6.32 -16.27
N ASN A 33 7.04 6.21 -15.12
CA ASN A 33 7.50 6.73 -13.83
C ASN A 33 7.28 5.71 -12.71
N GLU A 34 7.70 6.09 -11.49
CA GLU A 34 7.48 5.35 -10.25
C GLU A 34 6.04 4.85 -10.09
N ALA A 35 5.89 3.57 -9.76
CA ALA A 35 4.60 2.96 -9.51
C ALA A 35 4.00 3.45 -8.20
N ARG A 36 2.76 3.95 -8.26
CA ARG A 36 2.02 4.55 -7.13
C ARG A 36 0.71 3.86 -6.84
N GLY A 37 0.44 2.72 -7.45
CA GLY A 37 -0.70 1.88 -7.12
C GLY A 37 -0.69 0.64 -7.99
N LEU A 38 -1.24 -0.44 -7.46
CA LEU A 38 -1.43 -1.71 -8.16
C LEU A 38 -2.76 -2.28 -7.70
N PHE A 39 -3.53 -2.79 -8.64
CA PHE A 39 -4.83 -3.39 -8.39
C PHE A 39 -5.07 -4.55 -9.34
N THR A 40 -5.73 -5.58 -8.84
CA THR A 40 -6.25 -6.66 -9.67
C THR A 40 -7.77 -6.60 -9.64
N SER A 41 -8.37 -6.47 -10.81
CA SER A 41 -9.80 -6.66 -11.02
C SER A 41 -10.11 -8.12 -11.30
N PHE A 42 -11.29 -8.55 -10.87
CA PHE A 42 -11.78 -9.91 -11.08
C PHE A 42 -13.09 -9.84 -11.85
N ALA A 43 -13.13 -10.49 -13.01
CA ALA A 43 -14.35 -10.68 -13.79
C ALA A 43 -14.65 -12.18 -13.90
N ILE A 44 -15.89 -12.51 -14.27
CA ILE A 44 -16.26 -13.89 -14.64
C ILE A 44 -16.53 -13.86 -16.13
N ASP A 45 -15.82 -14.69 -16.89
CA ASP A 45 -16.00 -14.82 -18.33
C ASP A 45 -17.32 -15.53 -18.68
N GLU A 46 -17.68 -15.54 -19.97
CA GLU A 46 -18.88 -16.19 -20.48
C GLU A 46 -18.97 -17.71 -20.17
N ASN A 47 -17.82 -18.34 -19.87
CA ASN A 47 -17.70 -19.76 -19.56
C ASN A 47 -17.68 -20.02 -18.03
N GLY A 48 -17.84 -18.99 -17.20
CA GLY A 48 -17.83 -19.10 -15.75
C GLY A 48 -16.43 -19.19 -15.12
N LYS A 49 -15.36 -18.92 -15.88
CA LYS A 49 -13.98 -18.85 -15.38
C LYS A 49 -13.67 -17.44 -14.90
N THR A 50 -12.93 -17.33 -13.80
CA THR A 50 -12.41 -16.03 -13.34
C THR A 50 -11.36 -15.52 -14.32
N ASP A 51 -11.59 -14.32 -14.86
CA ASP A 51 -10.63 -13.56 -15.64
C ASP A 51 -10.05 -12.44 -14.76
N THR A 52 -8.74 -12.22 -14.84
CA THR A 52 -8.04 -11.23 -14.02
C THR A 52 -7.33 -10.19 -14.87
N THR A 53 -7.61 -8.92 -14.59
CA THR A 53 -6.93 -7.79 -15.23
C THR A 53 -6.20 -6.96 -14.19
N LEU A 54 -4.90 -6.73 -14.41
CA LEU A 54 -4.05 -5.89 -13.58
C LEU A 54 -4.07 -4.44 -14.07
N PHE A 55 -4.17 -3.52 -13.11
CA PHE A 55 -4.05 -2.09 -13.31
C PHE A 55 -2.95 -1.53 -12.43
N SER A 56 -2.19 -0.59 -12.96
CA SER A 56 -1.18 0.16 -12.22
C SER A 56 -1.30 1.64 -12.54
N GLY A 57 -0.90 2.50 -11.60
CA GLY A 57 -0.87 3.94 -11.80
C GLY A 57 0.48 4.52 -11.46
N ASP A 58 1.02 5.37 -12.33
CA ASP A 58 2.21 6.17 -12.06
C ASP A 58 1.82 7.63 -11.74
N LYS A 59 2.80 8.53 -11.71
CA LYS A 59 2.58 9.96 -11.46
C LYS A 59 1.54 10.63 -12.40
N ALA A 60 1.46 10.22 -13.67
CA ALA A 60 0.71 10.93 -14.71
C ALA A 60 -0.23 10.04 -15.54
N LYS A 61 -0.15 8.71 -15.39
CA LYS A 61 -0.81 7.73 -16.24
C LYS A 61 -1.35 6.54 -15.43
N LEU A 62 -2.46 6.00 -15.94
CA LEU A 62 -3.00 4.69 -15.57
C LEU A 62 -2.72 3.69 -16.68
N TYR A 63 -2.33 2.49 -16.30
CA TYR A 63 -1.95 1.41 -17.19
C TYR A 63 -2.79 0.17 -16.93
N LYS A 64 -3.10 -0.54 -18.01
CA LYS A 64 -3.67 -1.88 -17.99
C LYS A 64 -2.57 -2.83 -18.43
N TYR A 65 -2.38 -3.90 -17.66
CA TYR A 65 -1.43 -4.94 -18.01
C TYR A 65 -1.98 -5.78 -19.16
N ALA A 66 -1.14 -6.03 -20.15
CA ALA A 66 -1.47 -6.86 -21.31
C ALA A 66 -0.79 -8.24 -21.19
N SER A 67 -1.34 -9.23 -21.91
CA SER A 67 -0.85 -10.61 -21.89
C SER A 67 0.56 -10.79 -22.47
N ASP A 68 1.08 -9.79 -23.18
CA ASP A 68 2.41 -9.73 -23.79
C ASP A 68 3.48 -9.16 -22.82
N GLN A 69 3.19 -9.11 -21.52
CA GLN A 69 4.06 -8.54 -20.48
C GLN A 69 4.30 -7.03 -20.59
N THR A 70 3.45 -6.32 -21.34
CA THR A 70 3.56 -4.86 -21.49
C THR A 70 2.49 -4.10 -20.69
N TRP A 71 2.79 -2.83 -20.42
CA TRP A 71 1.85 -1.90 -19.81
C TRP A 71 1.23 -0.99 -20.87
N SER A 72 -0.03 -1.23 -21.19
CA SER A 72 -0.80 -0.38 -22.10
C SER A 72 -1.34 0.84 -21.36
N ASN A 73 -1.04 2.05 -21.86
CA ASN A 73 -1.58 3.28 -21.31
C ASN A 73 -3.09 3.38 -21.59
N VAL A 74 -3.90 3.39 -20.53
CA VAL A 74 -5.36 3.50 -20.58
C VAL A 74 -5.87 4.76 -19.89
N SER A 75 -5.01 5.76 -19.70
CA SER A 75 -5.38 7.03 -19.07
C SER A 75 -6.47 7.77 -19.85
N ILE A 76 -7.16 8.67 -19.17
CA ILE A 76 -7.92 9.72 -19.86
C ILE A 76 -7.00 10.47 -20.85
N ALA A 77 -7.55 10.95 -21.97
CA ALA A 77 -6.77 11.55 -23.05
C ALA A 77 -5.86 12.73 -22.61
N ALA A 78 -6.28 13.50 -21.60
CA ALA A 78 -5.52 14.61 -21.06
C ALA A 78 -4.37 14.19 -20.12
N GLY A 79 -4.35 12.93 -19.66
CA GLY A 79 -3.45 12.46 -18.60
C GLY A 79 -3.86 12.95 -17.21
N TYR A 80 -2.96 12.77 -16.24
CA TYR A 80 -3.15 13.16 -14.84
C TYR A 80 -2.02 14.09 -14.38
N ASP A 81 -2.39 15.09 -13.57
CA ASP A 81 -1.45 16.05 -12.97
C ASP A 81 -1.30 15.78 -11.47
N GLY A 82 -0.18 16.23 -10.88
CA GLY A 82 -0.15 16.60 -9.46
C GLY A 82 0.21 15.51 -8.44
N LEU A 83 1.01 14.50 -8.79
CA LEU A 83 1.60 13.59 -7.80
C LEU A 83 3.00 14.05 -7.32
N ASP A 84 3.25 15.36 -7.21
CA ASP A 84 4.62 15.93 -7.10
C ASP A 84 5.16 16.27 -5.73
N THR A 85 4.33 16.29 -4.69
CA THR A 85 4.80 16.67 -3.36
C THR A 85 4.88 15.47 -2.44
N GLU A 86 6.11 15.15 -2.00
CA GLU A 86 6.46 14.18 -0.94
C GLU A 86 5.83 14.53 0.44
N ASN A 87 4.86 15.45 0.49
CA ASN A 87 4.08 15.82 1.68
C ASN A 87 2.55 15.76 1.48
N ASP A 88 2.05 15.55 0.25
CA ASP A 88 0.60 15.48 -0.04
C ASP A 88 0.05 14.05 -0.14
N ARG A 89 0.90 13.04 0.11
CA ARG A 89 0.47 11.64 0.32
C ARG A 89 -0.46 11.15 -0.81
N THR A 90 -0.13 11.42 -2.08
CA THR A 90 -0.98 11.07 -3.22
C THR A 90 -0.47 9.83 -3.95
N TYR A 91 -1.24 8.76 -3.85
CA TYR A 91 -1.07 7.48 -4.53
C TYR A 91 -2.43 7.06 -5.11
N TRP A 92 -2.43 6.08 -5.99
CA TRP A 92 -3.67 5.59 -6.58
C TRP A 92 -4.34 4.59 -5.63
N SER A 93 -5.57 4.91 -5.25
CA SER A 93 -6.49 3.98 -4.58
C SER A 93 -7.45 3.43 -5.62
N PHE A 94 -7.58 2.11 -5.70
CA PHE A 94 -8.47 1.42 -6.62
C PHE A 94 -9.56 0.67 -5.88
N THR A 95 -10.71 0.50 -6.54
CA THR A 95 -11.75 -0.44 -6.09
C THR A 95 -12.57 -0.89 -7.29
N GLN A 96 -13.27 -2.01 -7.16
CA GLN A 96 -14.13 -2.56 -8.21
C GLN A 96 -15.57 -2.63 -7.71
N PHE A 97 -16.50 -2.16 -8.55
CA PHE A 97 -17.94 -2.22 -8.37
C PHE A 97 -18.57 -2.84 -9.62
N GLY A 98 -19.07 -4.08 -9.52
CA GLY A 98 -19.52 -4.81 -10.71
C GLY A 98 -18.39 -4.96 -11.74
N SER A 99 -18.66 -4.63 -13.00
CA SER A 99 -17.66 -4.59 -14.09
C SER A 99 -16.79 -3.33 -14.07
N ASN A 100 -17.12 -2.33 -13.26
CA ASN A 100 -16.43 -1.04 -13.26
C ASN A 100 -15.28 -1.01 -12.25
N VAL A 101 -14.10 -0.66 -12.74
CA VAL A 101 -12.91 -0.35 -11.94
C VAL A 101 -12.86 1.16 -11.73
N PHE A 102 -12.72 1.57 -10.48
CA PHE A 102 -12.58 2.96 -10.08
C PHE A 102 -11.16 3.22 -9.58
N ALA A 103 -10.60 4.36 -9.97
CA ALA A 103 -9.29 4.82 -9.52
C ALA A 103 -9.37 6.27 -9.02
N THR A 104 -8.71 6.57 -7.90
CA THR A 104 -8.61 7.94 -7.40
C THR A 104 -7.23 8.24 -6.87
N ASN A 105 -6.82 9.51 -7.01
CA ASN A 105 -5.54 10.03 -6.56
C ASN A 105 -5.70 11.31 -5.72
N TYR A 106 -6.92 11.61 -5.25
CA TYR A 106 -7.33 12.83 -4.52
C TYR A 106 -7.24 14.15 -5.29
N VAL A 107 -6.42 14.24 -6.33
CA VAL A 107 -6.21 15.47 -7.12
C VAL A 107 -7.18 15.59 -8.29
N ASN A 108 -7.38 14.49 -9.02
CA ASN A 108 -8.27 14.41 -10.16
C ASN A 108 -9.65 13.87 -9.73
N PRO A 109 -10.71 14.14 -10.51
CA PRO A 109 -11.98 13.44 -10.36
C PRO A 109 -11.77 11.92 -10.36
N ILE A 110 -12.65 11.19 -9.66
CA ILE A 110 -12.62 9.73 -9.65
C ILE A 110 -12.70 9.23 -11.09
N GLN A 111 -11.77 8.35 -11.46
CA GLN A 111 -11.72 7.73 -12.77
C GLN A 111 -12.52 6.42 -12.75
N GLN A 112 -13.19 6.11 -13.84
CA GLN A 112 -13.97 4.91 -14.06
C GLN A 112 -13.51 4.22 -15.35
N PHE A 113 -13.43 2.90 -15.31
CA PHE A 113 -13.15 2.03 -16.45
C PHE A 113 -14.09 0.82 -16.40
N ASP A 114 -14.93 0.67 -17.40
CA ASP A 114 -15.78 -0.51 -17.56
C ASP A 114 -14.98 -1.62 -18.25
N LEU A 115 -14.79 -2.76 -17.58
CA LEU A 115 -13.99 -3.88 -18.10
C LEU A 115 -14.51 -4.42 -19.44
N ASP A 116 -15.83 -4.33 -19.66
CA ASP A 116 -16.48 -4.92 -20.84
C ASP A 116 -16.47 -3.97 -22.05
N ASN A 117 -16.43 -2.65 -21.81
CA ASN A 117 -16.74 -1.64 -22.85
C ASN A 117 -15.70 -0.54 -23.01
N SER A 118 -14.86 -0.29 -21.99
CA SER A 118 -13.93 0.85 -21.99
C SER A 118 -12.59 0.48 -22.60
N SER A 119 -12.04 1.41 -23.40
CA SER A 119 -10.64 1.35 -23.86
C SER A 119 -9.73 2.29 -23.06
N LEU A 120 -10.29 3.37 -22.50
CA LEU A 120 -9.60 4.36 -21.66
C LEU A 120 -10.43 4.65 -20.42
N PHE A 121 -9.77 5.06 -19.33
CA PHE A 121 -10.42 5.63 -18.16
C PHE A 121 -11.10 6.97 -18.53
N ALA A 122 -12.24 7.22 -17.89
CA ALA A 122 -12.94 8.49 -17.96
C ALA A 122 -13.28 9.00 -16.56
N ASN A 123 -13.56 10.29 -16.42
CA ASN A 123 -14.13 10.81 -15.17
C ASN A 123 -15.47 10.11 -14.89
N ILE A 124 -15.73 9.79 -13.62
CA ILE A 124 -17.02 9.26 -13.18
C ILE A 124 -18.13 10.18 -13.65
N THR A 125 -19.15 9.60 -14.30
CA THR A 125 -20.30 10.36 -14.76
C THR A 125 -21.34 10.37 -13.65
N THR A 126 -21.78 11.57 -13.26
CA THR A 126 -22.83 11.73 -12.26
C THR A 126 -24.13 12.24 -12.89
N THR A 127 -25.25 11.57 -12.60
CA THR A 127 -26.57 12.01 -13.05
C THR A 127 -27.19 12.97 -12.05
N THR A 128 -26.98 12.73 -10.75
CA THR A 128 -27.48 13.59 -9.68
C THR A 128 -26.43 13.80 -8.60
N GLY A 129 -26.30 15.04 -8.13
CA GLY A 129 -25.25 15.42 -7.19
C GLY A 129 -23.88 15.59 -7.86
N THR A 130 -22.82 15.60 -7.06
CA THR A 130 -21.44 15.71 -7.54
C THR A 130 -20.57 14.72 -6.78
N ALA A 131 -19.90 13.84 -7.51
CA ALA A 131 -18.98 12.89 -6.90
C ALA A 131 -17.79 13.63 -6.28
N PRO A 132 -17.37 13.27 -5.07
CA PRO A 132 -16.22 13.91 -4.43
C PRO A 132 -14.91 13.51 -5.14
N GLN A 133 -13.89 14.37 -5.06
CA GLN A 133 -12.51 13.89 -5.16
C GLN A 133 -12.17 13.20 -3.83
N ALA A 134 -11.63 11.99 -3.87
CA ALA A 134 -11.43 11.18 -2.67
C ALA A 134 -10.00 10.68 -2.59
N LYS A 135 -9.54 10.37 -1.38
CA LYS A 135 -8.22 9.77 -1.17
C LYS A 135 -8.28 8.25 -1.04
N TYR A 136 -9.38 7.77 -0.46
CA TYR A 136 -9.61 6.36 -0.20
C TYR A 136 -10.93 5.95 -0.82
N MET A 137 -10.95 4.74 -1.38
CA MET A 137 -12.17 4.15 -1.90
C MET A 137 -12.29 2.70 -1.47
N ALA A 138 -13.53 2.24 -1.34
CA ALA A 138 -13.86 0.85 -1.08
C ALA A 138 -15.25 0.55 -1.65
N THR A 139 -15.56 -0.72 -1.87
CA THR A 139 -16.91 -1.16 -2.17
C THR A 139 -17.47 -1.98 -1.02
N VAL A 140 -18.70 -1.68 -0.64
CA VAL A 140 -19.41 -2.38 0.44
C VAL A 140 -20.83 -2.62 -0.03
N LYS A 141 -21.18 -3.91 -0.16
CA LYS A 141 -22.41 -4.33 -0.84
C LYS A 141 -22.52 -3.66 -2.21
N ASP A 142 -23.62 -2.94 -2.45
CA ASP A 142 -23.91 -2.25 -3.70
C ASP A 142 -23.67 -0.73 -3.58
N PHE A 143 -22.67 -0.31 -2.83
CA PHE A 143 -22.26 1.09 -2.72
C PHE A 143 -20.78 1.30 -3.05
N LEU A 144 -20.48 2.37 -3.78
CA LEU A 144 -19.14 2.93 -3.88
C LEU A 144 -18.90 3.89 -2.72
N MET A 145 -17.95 3.55 -1.85
CA MET A 145 -17.59 4.32 -0.66
C MET A 145 -16.35 5.17 -0.93
N THR A 146 -16.37 6.42 -0.46
CA THR A 146 -15.25 7.35 -0.54
C THR A 146 -14.93 7.90 0.86
N GLY A 147 -13.64 8.14 1.11
CA GLY A 147 -13.15 8.65 2.38
C GLY A 147 -12.09 9.71 2.17
N PHE A 148 -12.07 10.69 3.10
CA PHE A 148 -11.25 11.89 2.98
C PHE A 148 -11.56 12.60 1.66
N THR A 149 -12.64 13.37 1.66
CA THR A 149 -13.21 13.96 0.45
C THR A 149 -12.80 15.41 0.27
N LYS A 150 -12.63 15.83 -0.99
CA LYS A 150 -12.58 17.21 -1.45
C LYS A 150 -13.80 17.44 -2.33
N GLU A 151 -14.73 18.24 -1.83
CA GLU A 151 -16.04 18.47 -2.45
C GLU A 151 -16.12 19.89 -2.98
N TYR A 152 -16.43 20.04 -4.26
CA TYR A 152 -16.57 21.34 -4.90
C TYR A 152 -18.04 21.77 -4.88
N GLN A 153 -18.25 23.04 -4.58
CA GLN A 153 -19.56 23.67 -4.80
C GLN A 153 -19.79 23.87 -6.30
N THR A 154 -21.01 24.18 -6.70
CA THR A 154 -21.31 24.58 -8.08
C THR A 154 -20.43 25.76 -8.50
N ALA A 155 -19.75 25.63 -9.64
CA ALA A 155 -18.94 26.70 -10.20
C ALA A 155 -19.79 27.95 -10.43
N LYS A 156 -19.22 29.10 -10.08
CA LYS A 156 -19.83 30.41 -10.27
C LYS A 156 -19.16 31.10 -11.44
N ASN A 157 -19.94 31.40 -12.47
CA ASN A 157 -19.46 32.07 -13.67
C ASN A 157 -19.39 33.58 -13.43
N PHE A 158 -18.43 34.25 -14.08
CA PHE A 158 -18.35 35.70 -14.17
C PHE A 158 -17.77 36.12 -15.52
N ASP A 159 -18.12 37.32 -15.97
CA ASP A 159 -17.58 37.91 -17.21
C ASP A 159 -16.32 38.73 -16.90
N SER A 160 -15.23 38.47 -17.60
CA SER A 160 -13.96 39.20 -17.43
C SER A 160 -14.05 40.69 -17.78
N SER A 161 -14.99 41.09 -18.65
CA SER A 161 -15.24 42.49 -18.99
C SER A 161 -15.94 43.27 -17.87
N ALA A 162 -16.57 42.58 -16.92
CA ALA A 162 -17.23 43.19 -15.77
C ALA A 162 -16.25 43.51 -14.62
N ILE A 163 -14.97 43.13 -14.76
CA ILE A 163 -13.95 43.40 -13.73
C ILE A 163 -13.60 44.88 -13.74
N SER A 164 -13.85 45.54 -12.62
CA SER A 164 -13.42 46.93 -12.38
C SER A 164 -12.85 47.06 -10.98
N SER A 165 -11.82 47.87 -10.78
CA SER A 165 -11.16 48.02 -9.46
C SER A 165 -10.73 46.69 -8.78
N ASN A 166 -10.38 45.68 -9.59
CA ASN A 166 -10.07 44.30 -9.17
C ASN A 166 -11.24 43.56 -8.48
N GLU A 167 -12.47 43.99 -8.72
CA GLU A 167 -13.69 43.38 -8.19
C GLU A 167 -14.31 42.44 -9.20
N ILE A 168 -14.73 41.27 -8.72
CA ILE A 168 -15.46 40.28 -9.49
C ILE A 168 -16.88 40.24 -8.94
N THR A 169 -17.87 40.45 -9.82
CA THR A 169 -19.29 40.39 -9.46
C THR A 169 -19.84 39.00 -9.72
N ILE A 170 -20.29 38.33 -8.64
CA ILE A 170 -20.96 37.03 -8.65
C ILE A 170 -22.16 37.13 -7.71
N THR A 171 -23.36 37.17 -8.28
CA THR A 171 -24.60 37.29 -7.49
C THR A 171 -24.74 36.14 -6.50
N ALA A 172 -25.04 36.48 -5.24
CA ALA A 172 -25.26 35.56 -4.14
C ALA A 172 -24.18 34.47 -4.06
N HIS A 173 -22.91 34.90 -4.04
CA HIS A 173 -21.78 33.97 -4.01
C HIS A 173 -21.72 33.18 -2.68
N GLY A 174 -22.19 33.74 -1.56
CA GLY A 174 -22.27 33.05 -0.26
C GLY A 174 -20.91 32.80 0.43
N TRP A 175 -19.81 33.24 -0.18
CA TRP A 175 -18.45 33.08 0.32
C TRP A 175 -18.05 34.13 1.36
N LEU A 176 -17.17 33.76 2.28
CA LEU A 176 -16.61 34.64 3.30
C LEU A 176 -15.13 34.95 3.02
N THR A 177 -14.63 36.05 3.58
CA THR A 177 -13.20 36.39 3.49
C THR A 177 -12.33 35.26 4.05
N GLY A 178 -11.34 34.83 3.27
CA GLY A 178 -10.41 33.75 3.59
C GLY A 178 -10.82 32.37 3.07
N TYR A 179 -11.97 32.23 2.40
CA TYR A 179 -12.36 30.99 1.73
C TYR A 179 -11.49 30.73 0.48
N THR A 180 -11.24 29.46 0.19
CA THR A 180 -10.46 29.01 -0.98
C THR A 180 -11.36 28.84 -2.19
N VAL A 181 -10.93 29.38 -3.33
CA VAL A 181 -11.58 29.21 -4.62
C VAL A 181 -10.55 28.79 -5.66
N VAL A 182 -10.93 27.90 -6.58
CA VAL A 182 -10.14 27.54 -7.75
C VAL A 182 -10.61 28.39 -8.92
N TYR A 183 -9.66 28.97 -9.64
CA TYR A 183 -9.92 29.72 -10.86
C TYR A 183 -9.85 28.79 -12.07
N ASP A 184 -10.86 28.86 -12.92
CA ASP A 184 -10.95 28.14 -14.19
C ASP A 184 -11.22 29.16 -15.30
N ASN A 185 -10.31 29.25 -16.27
CA ASN A 185 -10.42 30.19 -17.40
C ASN A 185 -11.45 29.74 -18.44
N ASN A 186 -12.03 28.55 -18.28
CA ASN A 186 -13.03 27.93 -19.14
C ASN A 186 -12.56 27.81 -20.60
N GLY A 187 -11.27 27.57 -20.80
CA GLY A 187 -10.61 27.50 -22.12
C GLY A 187 -10.27 28.86 -22.73
N ASN A 188 -10.50 29.97 -22.02
CA ASN A 188 -10.23 31.33 -22.50
C ASN A 188 -8.86 31.85 -22.05
N THR A 189 -8.53 33.10 -22.41
CA THR A 189 -7.27 33.72 -22.01
C THR A 189 -7.26 33.99 -20.51
N SER A 190 -6.32 33.40 -19.77
CA SER A 190 -6.22 33.62 -18.32
C SER A 190 -6.07 35.10 -17.96
N LEU A 191 -6.80 35.53 -16.92
CA LEU A 191 -6.67 36.88 -16.36
C LEU A 191 -5.25 37.12 -15.85
N THR A 192 -4.77 38.36 -15.94
CA THR A 192 -3.42 38.70 -15.46
C THR A 192 -3.27 38.34 -13.98
N ASN A 193 -2.14 37.71 -13.63
CA ASN A 193 -1.82 37.17 -12.29
C ASN A 193 -2.70 36.02 -11.80
N LEU A 194 -3.62 35.52 -12.65
CA LEU A 194 -4.32 34.27 -12.40
C LEU A 194 -3.81 33.17 -13.33
N THR A 195 -3.62 31.98 -12.77
CA THR A 195 -3.24 30.77 -13.48
C THR A 195 -4.41 29.80 -13.41
N ASP A 196 -4.77 29.22 -14.54
CA ASP A 196 -5.84 28.23 -14.63
C ASP A 196 -5.58 27.05 -13.67
N GLY A 197 -6.63 26.56 -13.02
CA GLY A 197 -6.56 25.49 -12.02
C GLY A 197 -5.91 25.89 -10.68
N SER A 198 -5.42 27.12 -10.52
CA SER A 198 -4.75 27.55 -9.29
C SER A 198 -5.71 28.00 -8.19
N VAL A 199 -5.27 27.85 -6.93
CA VAL A 199 -6.05 28.21 -5.74
C VAL A 199 -5.81 29.67 -5.34
N TYR A 200 -6.89 30.40 -5.10
CA TYR A 200 -6.91 31.77 -4.61
C TYR A 200 -7.81 31.90 -3.37
N TYR A 201 -7.71 33.03 -2.67
CA TYR A 201 -8.46 33.31 -1.46
C TYR A 201 -9.41 34.49 -1.64
N VAL A 202 -10.67 34.31 -1.22
CA VAL A 202 -11.72 35.31 -1.33
C VAL A 202 -11.51 36.45 -0.34
N ILE A 203 -11.66 37.69 -0.79
CA ILE A 203 -11.91 38.88 0.04
C ILE A 203 -13.34 39.29 -0.25
N LYS A 204 -14.23 39.12 0.72
CA LYS A 204 -15.64 39.50 0.59
C LYS A 204 -15.77 41.02 0.66
N ILE A 205 -16.44 41.62 -0.33
CA ILE A 205 -16.87 43.02 -0.29
C ILE A 205 -18.30 43.10 0.22
N ASP A 206 -19.22 42.40 -0.46
CA ASP A 206 -20.63 42.30 -0.06
C ASP A 206 -21.22 40.91 -0.41
N ALA A 207 -22.51 40.80 -0.72
CA ALA A 207 -23.16 39.53 -1.05
C ALA A 207 -22.99 39.11 -2.52
N ASP A 208 -22.61 40.06 -3.39
CA ASP A 208 -22.55 39.92 -4.84
C ASP A 208 -21.16 40.26 -5.40
N THR A 209 -20.23 40.79 -4.58
CA THR A 209 -18.92 41.23 -5.03
C THR A 209 -17.77 40.72 -4.16
N ILE A 210 -16.70 40.26 -4.81
CA ILE A 210 -15.48 39.74 -4.18
C ILE A 210 -14.21 40.31 -4.82
N LYS A 211 -13.09 40.19 -4.10
CA LYS A 211 -11.72 40.31 -4.63
C LYS A 211 -10.94 39.02 -4.34
N LEU A 212 -9.79 38.84 -4.99
CA LEU A 212 -8.93 37.67 -4.80
C LEU A 212 -7.59 38.04 -4.15
N ALA A 213 -7.01 37.10 -3.42
CA ALA A 213 -5.70 37.18 -2.79
C ALA A 213 -4.88 35.90 -3.01
N THR A 214 -3.55 36.00 -2.95
CA THR A 214 -2.61 34.87 -3.16
C THR A 214 -2.45 33.98 -1.93
N SER A 215 -2.87 34.45 -0.75
CA SER A 215 -2.80 33.70 0.50
C SER A 215 -3.95 34.05 1.43
N ARG A 216 -4.29 33.16 2.37
CA ARG A 216 -5.30 33.43 3.40
C ARG A 216 -4.94 34.65 4.25
N ALA A 217 -3.66 34.82 4.58
CA ALA A 217 -3.17 35.96 5.35
C ALA A 217 -3.38 37.27 4.57
N ASN A 218 -3.10 37.26 3.26
CA ASN A 218 -3.36 38.39 2.39
C ASN A 218 -4.86 38.71 2.28
N ALA A 219 -5.72 37.69 2.18
CA ALA A 219 -7.16 37.89 2.17
C ALA A 219 -7.67 38.57 3.46
N ILE A 220 -7.20 38.12 4.62
CA ILE A 220 -7.56 38.70 5.92
C ILE A 220 -6.99 40.13 6.06
N ALA A 221 -5.79 40.37 5.55
CA ALA A 221 -5.15 41.69 5.55
C ALA A 221 -5.73 42.66 4.50
N GLY A 222 -6.57 42.19 3.58
CA GLY A 222 -7.10 43.00 2.48
C GLY A 222 -6.10 43.26 1.35
N THR A 223 -5.01 42.48 1.25
CA THR A 223 -4.03 42.58 0.16
C THR A 223 -4.56 41.89 -1.09
N VAL A 224 -5.03 42.70 -2.04
CA VAL A 224 -5.72 42.29 -3.27
C VAL A 224 -4.73 41.95 -4.38
N ILE A 225 -5.05 40.93 -5.18
CA ILE A 225 -4.39 40.65 -6.48
C ILE A 225 -4.87 41.67 -7.50
N THR A 226 -3.94 42.31 -8.20
CA THR A 226 -4.28 43.13 -9.37
C THR A 226 -4.75 42.23 -10.51
N LEU A 227 -6.00 42.43 -10.94
CA LEU A 227 -6.64 41.71 -12.03
C LEU A 227 -6.75 42.63 -13.24
N SER A 228 -6.39 42.12 -14.42
CA SER A 228 -6.72 42.76 -15.69
C SER A 228 -7.18 41.70 -16.68
N ALA A 229 -8.26 42.02 -17.39
CA ALA A 229 -8.78 41.21 -18.48
C ALA A 229 -7.99 41.50 -19.76
N THR A 230 -7.34 40.48 -20.32
CA THR A 230 -6.54 40.60 -21.54
C THR A 230 -7.37 40.26 -22.80
N GLY A 231 -8.50 39.56 -22.66
CA GLY A 231 -9.28 38.97 -23.76
C GLY A 231 -10.62 39.65 -24.13
N GLY A 232 -11.09 40.65 -23.39
CA GLY A 232 -12.42 41.25 -23.63
C GLY A 232 -13.53 40.64 -22.78
N SER A 233 -14.73 40.42 -23.34
CA SER A 233 -15.86 39.75 -22.66
C SER A 233 -15.75 38.25 -22.87
N GLU A 234 -15.26 37.56 -21.84
CA GLU A 234 -15.08 36.10 -21.81
C GLU A 234 -15.69 35.57 -20.50
N THR A 235 -16.20 34.34 -20.52
CA THR A 235 -16.77 33.71 -19.31
C THR A 235 -15.71 32.90 -18.58
N HIS A 236 -15.49 33.25 -17.32
CA HIS A 236 -14.57 32.57 -16.40
C HIS A 236 -15.33 31.97 -15.23
N LYS A 237 -14.68 31.08 -14.47
CA LYS A 237 -15.29 30.36 -13.35
C LYS A 237 -14.46 30.48 -12.09
N LEU A 238 -15.16 30.60 -10.97
CA LEU A 238 -14.60 30.40 -9.63
C LEU A 238 -15.40 29.31 -8.93
N GLN A 239 -14.69 28.38 -8.30
CA GLN A 239 -15.30 27.26 -7.62
C GLN A 239 -14.70 27.08 -6.23
N GLN A 240 -15.54 27.19 -5.19
CA GLN A 240 -15.12 26.86 -3.83
C GLN A 240 -15.06 25.34 -3.67
N TYR A 241 -14.11 24.86 -2.89
CA TYR A 241 -14.10 23.49 -2.39
C TYR A 241 -13.95 23.43 -0.87
N THR A 242 -14.37 22.31 -0.29
CA THR A 242 -14.16 21.97 1.12
C THR A 242 -13.41 20.65 1.22
N VAL A 243 -12.43 20.58 2.12
CA VAL A 243 -11.69 19.34 2.41
C VAL A 243 -12.19 18.76 3.72
N ASN A 244 -12.80 17.57 3.64
CA ASN A 244 -13.35 16.85 4.77
C ASN A 244 -12.49 15.63 5.08
N LYS A 245 -11.54 15.78 6.01
CA LYS A 245 -10.57 14.72 6.36
C LYS A 245 -11.19 13.51 7.08
N GLN A 246 -12.39 13.67 7.62
CA GLN A 246 -13.12 12.72 8.46
C GLN A 246 -14.46 12.30 7.86
N ARG A 247 -14.72 12.66 6.60
CA ARG A 247 -15.97 12.31 5.94
C ARG A 247 -15.84 10.98 5.23
N VAL A 248 -16.86 10.16 5.40
CA VAL A 248 -17.17 9.04 4.53
C VAL A 248 -18.42 9.40 3.75
N ARG A 249 -18.40 9.23 2.43
CA ARG A 249 -19.52 9.51 1.53
C ARG A 249 -19.74 8.33 0.59
N TRP A 250 -20.98 8.01 0.28
CA TRP A 250 -21.32 6.87 -0.57
C TRP A 250 -22.25 7.26 -1.71
N SER A 251 -22.15 6.48 -2.79
CA SER A 251 -23.03 6.62 -3.96
C SER A 251 -24.46 6.15 -3.67
N GLY A 252 -25.32 6.18 -4.68
CA GLY A 252 -26.63 5.54 -4.62
C GLY A 252 -26.51 4.02 -4.52
N LEU A 253 -27.57 3.38 -4.01
CA LEU A 253 -27.66 1.93 -3.95
C LEU A 253 -27.69 1.36 -5.38
N ASN A 254 -26.72 0.49 -5.68
CA ASN A 254 -26.52 -0.10 -7.00
C ASN A 254 -26.36 0.95 -8.13
N ASP A 255 -25.93 2.17 -7.77
CA ASP A 255 -25.77 3.26 -8.72
C ASP A 255 -24.59 4.17 -8.33
N THR A 256 -23.51 4.09 -9.10
CA THR A 256 -22.31 4.90 -8.90
C THR A 256 -22.45 6.33 -9.44
N ALA A 257 -23.52 6.66 -10.17
CA ALA A 257 -23.75 7.97 -10.77
C ALA A 257 -24.55 8.93 -9.86
N THR A 258 -25.14 8.44 -8.77
CA THR A 258 -25.94 9.26 -7.85
C THR A 258 -25.17 9.56 -6.56
N TRP A 259 -25.04 10.85 -6.21
CA TRP A 259 -24.30 11.35 -5.04
C TRP A 259 -25.06 12.47 -4.35
N GLU A 260 -26.30 12.21 -3.93
CA GLU A 260 -27.15 13.19 -3.25
C GLU A 260 -26.80 13.30 -1.75
N ASP A 261 -27.11 14.46 -1.16
CA ASP A 261 -27.06 14.65 0.29
C ASP A 261 -28.43 14.27 0.87
N GLY A 262 -28.47 13.35 1.84
CA GLY A 262 -29.72 12.89 2.48
C GLY A 262 -30.72 12.20 1.54
N GLY A 263 -30.26 11.53 0.49
CA GLY A 263 -31.11 10.88 -0.50
C GLY A 263 -31.82 9.65 0.08
N GLN A 264 -33.13 9.76 0.38
CA GLN A 264 -33.88 8.64 0.96
C GLN A 264 -34.16 7.51 -0.04
N SER A 265 -34.47 7.85 -1.29
CA SER A 265 -34.79 6.87 -2.34
C SER A 265 -33.53 6.24 -2.94
N SER A 266 -32.54 7.07 -3.24
CA SER A 266 -31.22 6.70 -3.73
C SER A 266 -30.35 6.04 -2.66
N GLN A 267 -30.64 6.32 -1.38
CA GLN A 267 -29.83 5.94 -0.22
C GLN A 267 -28.39 6.49 -0.25
N SER A 268 -28.08 7.45 -1.13
CA SER A 268 -26.80 8.15 -1.13
C SER A 268 -26.79 9.20 -0.03
N ASP A 269 -25.70 9.24 0.73
CA ASP A 269 -25.50 10.27 1.74
C ASP A 269 -24.02 10.32 2.15
N PHE A 270 -23.72 11.15 3.15
CA PHE A 270 -22.43 11.18 3.82
C PHE A 270 -22.57 11.12 5.33
N GLN A 271 -21.48 10.72 5.99
CA GLN A 271 -21.34 10.83 7.43
C GLN A 271 -19.98 11.44 7.75
N ASP A 272 -20.02 12.50 8.57
CA ASP A 272 -18.82 13.02 9.22
C ASP A 272 -18.57 12.22 10.51
N LEU A 273 -17.36 11.67 10.64
CA LEU A 273 -16.95 10.91 11.82
C LEU A 273 -16.71 11.85 13.02
N VAL A 274 -16.72 11.29 14.22
CA VAL A 274 -16.54 12.04 15.48
C VAL A 274 -15.21 12.80 15.50
N SER A 275 -15.19 14.05 15.97
CA SER A 275 -14.05 14.97 15.84
C SER A 275 -12.71 14.51 16.46
N ALA A 276 -12.70 13.54 17.36
CA ALA A 276 -11.49 13.09 18.08
C ALA A 276 -10.67 12.00 17.36
N VAL A 277 -11.13 11.44 16.24
CA VAL A 277 -10.50 10.25 15.62
C VAL A 277 -9.30 10.55 14.71
N GLY A 278 -9.08 11.82 14.36
CA GLY A 278 -8.09 12.22 13.35
C GLY A 278 -8.54 11.92 11.90
N PRO A 279 -7.72 12.27 10.90
CA PRO A 279 -8.00 11.97 9.49
C PRO A 279 -8.18 10.48 9.19
N ILE A 280 -8.98 10.16 8.18
CA ILE A 280 -9.06 8.81 7.61
C ILE A 280 -7.72 8.48 6.93
N THR A 281 -7.20 7.28 7.22
CA THR A 281 -5.95 6.75 6.65
C THR A 281 -6.14 5.45 5.87
N GLY A 282 -7.33 4.85 5.92
CA GLY A 282 -7.68 3.71 5.07
C GLY A 282 -9.18 3.41 5.07
N LEU A 283 -9.68 2.95 3.93
CA LEU A 283 -11.02 2.37 3.78
C LEU A 283 -10.88 0.96 3.22
N ILE A 284 -11.58 0.00 3.83
CA ILE A 284 -11.54 -1.39 3.41
C ILE A 284 -12.98 -1.89 3.27
N GLY A 285 -13.26 -2.43 2.10
CA GLY A 285 -14.54 -3.02 1.74
C GLY A 285 -14.68 -4.46 2.23
N GLY A 286 -15.88 -5.01 2.09
CA GLY A 286 -16.21 -6.37 2.53
C GLY A 286 -17.65 -6.48 2.99
N GLU A 287 -17.90 -7.36 3.97
CA GLU A 287 -19.22 -7.51 4.60
C GLU A 287 -19.73 -6.21 5.25
N TYR A 288 -18.79 -5.45 5.81
CA TYR A 288 -18.98 -4.12 6.38
C TYR A 288 -17.83 -3.22 5.96
N LEU A 289 -18.03 -1.90 6.07
CA LEU A 289 -16.96 -0.94 5.85
C LEU A 289 -16.04 -0.92 7.07
N THR A 290 -14.74 -1.18 6.89
CA THR A 290 -13.74 -0.89 7.92
C THR A 290 -13.05 0.43 7.61
N ILE A 291 -13.18 1.38 8.51
CA ILE A 291 -12.58 2.71 8.41
C ILE A 291 -11.44 2.78 9.42
N ILE A 292 -10.23 2.96 8.92
CA ILE A 292 -9.05 3.21 9.76
C ILE A 292 -8.74 4.71 9.69
N THR A 293 -8.59 5.31 10.86
CA THR A 293 -8.19 6.70 11.03
C THR A 293 -6.83 6.76 11.75
N GLU A 294 -6.26 7.95 11.90
CA GLU A 294 -4.99 8.10 12.65
C GLU A 294 -5.10 7.65 14.12
N ARG A 295 -6.30 7.66 14.74
CA ARG A 295 -6.48 7.35 16.17
C ARG A 295 -7.64 6.42 16.52
N SER A 296 -8.40 5.90 15.56
CA SER A 296 -9.52 4.99 15.84
C SER A 296 -9.82 4.05 14.66
N ILE A 297 -10.48 2.94 14.96
CA ILE A 297 -11.05 2.03 13.97
C ILE A 297 -12.57 2.07 14.11
N ILE A 298 -13.26 2.31 13.01
CA ILE A 298 -14.72 2.44 12.95
C ILE A 298 -15.25 1.43 11.95
N ARG A 299 -16.39 0.82 12.27
CA ARG A 299 -17.12 -0.07 11.39
C ARG A 299 -18.40 0.59 10.91
N GLY A 300 -18.59 0.63 9.59
CA GLY A 300 -19.84 1.04 8.95
C GLY A 300 -20.66 -0.18 8.54
N THR A 301 -21.83 -0.35 9.14
CA THR A 301 -22.77 -1.43 8.83
C THR A 301 -24.01 -0.86 8.16
N TYR A 302 -24.41 -1.45 7.02
CA TYR A 302 -25.65 -1.07 6.34
C TYR A 302 -26.86 -1.51 7.16
N VAL A 303 -27.75 -0.56 7.50
CA VAL A 303 -29.00 -0.84 8.24
C VAL A 303 -30.27 -0.42 7.47
N GLY A 304 -30.12 0.39 6.41
CA GLY A 304 -31.23 0.84 5.56
C GLY A 304 -31.88 2.15 6.02
N THR A 305 -32.87 2.65 5.30
CA THR A 305 -33.49 3.95 5.58
C THR A 305 -34.25 3.98 6.93
N PRO A 306 -34.27 5.11 7.65
CA PRO A 306 -33.74 6.43 7.27
C PRO A 306 -32.24 6.63 7.55
N LEU A 307 -31.59 5.74 8.31
CA LEU A 307 -30.16 5.82 8.63
C LEU A 307 -29.41 4.78 7.79
N VAL A 308 -29.03 5.09 6.55
CA VAL A 308 -28.52 4.09 5.60
C VAL A 308 -27.37 3.24 6.18
N PHE A 309 -26.40 3.88 6.84
CA PHE A 309 -25.28 3.24 7.53
C PHE A 309 -25.21 3.63 9.00
N GLN A 310 -24.99 2.64 9.86
CA GLN A 310 -24.62 2.81 11.26
C GLN A 310 -23.09 2.73 11.40
N PHE A 311 -22.50 3.71 12.07
CA PHE A 311 -21.05 3.77 12.30
C PHE A 311 -20.74 3.57 13.79
N ASP A 312 -20.11 2.46 14.11
CA ASP A 312 -19.72 2.11 15.48
C ASP A 312 -18.19 2.09 15.62
N LYS A 313 -17.67 2.65 16.71
CA LYS A 313 -16.24 2.53 17.03
C LYS A 313 -15.91 1.10 17.42
N ALA A 314 -15.01 0.46 16.68
CA ALA A 314 -14.47 -0.87 17.00
C ALA A 314 -13.25 -0.77 17.94
N ALA A 315 -12.41 0.25 17.77
CA ALA A 315 -11.29 0.55 18.65
C ALA A 315 -11.08 2.06 18.79
N ASP A 316 -10.73 2.50 20.00
CA ASP A 316 -10.46 3.90 20.33
C ASP A 316 -8.98 4.08 20.71
N ASN A 317 -8.40 5.23 20.39
CA ASN A 317 -6.97 5.53 20.55
C ASN A 317 -6.02 4.52 19.86
N LEU A 318 -6.48 3.88 18.79
CA LEU A 318 -5.69 2.95 17.98
C LEU A 318 -6.05 3.14 16.51
N GLY A 319 -5.04 3.46 15.69
CA GLY A 319 -5.20 3.80 14.28
C GLY A 319 -3.99 3.41 13.45
N SER A 320 -3.89 3.93 12.22
CA SER A 320 -2.70 3.77 11.39
C SER A 320 -2.18 5.13 10.93
N PHE A 321 -0.86 5.33 11.08
CA PHE A 321 -0.18 6.53 10.59
C PHE A 321 0.33 6.36 9.15
N ALA A 322 0.50 5.12 8.68
CA ALA A 322 1.03 4.78 7.37
C ALA A 322 -0.08 4.12 6.51
N PRO A 323 -0.79 4.87 5.66
CA PRO A 323 -1.92 4.37 4.89
C PRO A 323 -1.63 3.11 4.05
N ARG A 324 -0.46 3.07 3.40
CA ARG A 324 -0.04 1.95 2.54
C ARG A 324 0.40 0.70 3.32
N SER A 325 0.53 0.78 4.65
CA SER A 325 0.78 -0.38 5.51
C SER A 325 -0.47 -1.22 5.79
N ILE A 326 -1.64 -0.76 5.33
CA ILE A 326 -2.93 -1.39 5.56
C ILE A 326 -3.21 -2.37 4.43
N THR A 327 -3.52 -3.62 4.77
CA THR A 327 -3.95 -4.63 3.80
C THR A 327 -5.00 -5.55 4.43
N ALA A 328 -5.83 -6.17 3.59
CA ALA A 328 -6.93 -7.00 4.07
C ALA A 328 -7.10 -8.27 3.22
N TRP A 329 -7.59 -9.32 3.87
CA TRP A 329 -8.01 -10.55 3.21
C TRP A 329 -9.21 -11.15 3.93
N GLY A 330 -10.33 -11.26 3.21
CA GLY A 330 -11.61 -11.59 3.82
C GLY A 330 -11.94 -10.59 4.94
N ARG A 331 -12.13 -11.11 6.16
CA ARG A 331 -12.48 -10.30 7.34
C ARG A 331 -11.27 -9.76 8.11
N LEU A 332 -10.07 -10.26 7.81
CA LEU A 332 -8.84 -9.89 8.51
C LEU A 332 -8.22 -8.65 7.89
N VAL A 333 -7.94 -7.66 8.72
CA VAL A 333 -7.24 -6.43 8.34
C VAL A 333 -5.93 -6.35 9.11
N PHE A 334 -4.83 -6.16 8.41
CA PHE A 334 -3.50 -5.98 8.98
C PHE A 334 -3.05 -4.55 8.77
N PHE A 335 -2.48 -3.93 9.81
CA PHE A 335 -2.04 -2.54 9.74
C PHE A 335 -0.92 -2.25 10.73
N LEU A 336 -0.18 -1.17 10.47
CA LEU A 336 0.86 -0.63 11.35
C LEU A 336 0.34 0.60 12.09
N SER A 337 0.40 0.56 13.41
CA SER A 337 0.12 1.69 14.31
C SER A 337 1.41 2.29 14.88
N ASP A 338 1.30 3.36 15.65
CA ASP A 338 2.44 4.07 16.26
C ASP A 338 3.20 3.21 17.29
N ASP A 339 2.54 2.25 17.93
CA ASP A 339 3.11 1.29 18.87
C ASP A 339 3.42 -0.09 18.26
N GLY A 340 3.01 -0.33 17.00
CA GLY A 340 3.49 -1.41 16.13
C GLY A 340 2.41 -2.15 15.35
N PHE A 341 2.64 -3.45 15.09
CA PHE A 341 1.82 -4.22 14.15
C PHE A 341 0.56 -4.83 14.80
N TYR A 342 -0.57 -4.71 14.10
CA TYR A 342 -1.88 -5.20 14.52
C TYR A 342 -2.60 -6.03 13.47
N MET A 343 -3.49 -6.88 13.95
CA MET A 343 -4.49 -7.59 13.17
C MET A 343 -5.87 -7.29 13.75
N PHE A 344 -6.78 -6.78 12.93
CA PHE A 344 -8.18 -6.59 13.26
C PHE A 344 -9.00 -7.70 12.61
N ASP A 345 -9.79 -8.41 13.41
CA ASP A 345 -10.64 -9.50 12.92
C ASP A 345 -12.04 -9.04 12.53
N GLY A 346 -12.40 -7.76 12.71
CA GLY A 346 -13.75 -7.24 12.54
C GLY A 346 -14.50 -6.86 13.81
N ILE A 347 -14.01 -7.34 14.94
CA ILE A 347 -14.54 -7.07 16.28
C ILE A 347 -13.37 -6.74 17.22
N ASN A 348 -12.36 -7.59 17.28
CA ASN A 348 -11.22 -7.46 18.16
C ASN A 348 -9.97 -7.06 17.39
N VAL A 349 -9.12 -6.28 18.06
CA VAL A 349 -7.79 -5.93 17.57
C VAL A 349 -6.75 -6.70 18.39
N LYS A 350 -5.92 -7.50 17.70
CA LYS A 350 -4.84 -8.28 18.30
C LYS A 350 -3.48 -7.64 17.97
N PRO A 351 -2.65 -7.28 18.96
CA PRO A 351 -1.26 -6.92 18.71
C PRO A 351 -0.48 -8.15 18.26
N ILE A 352 0.13 -8.09 17.07
CA ILE A 352 0.88 -9.22 16.49
C ILE A 352 2.40 -9.06 16.63
N GLY A 353 2.88 -7.83 16.82
CA GLY A 353 4.31 -7.55 16.96
C GLY A 353 4.79 -7.23 18.39
N ALA A 354 3.88 -7.05 19.35
CA ALA A 354 4.21 -6.74 20.74
C ALA A 354 5.09 -7.83 21.38
N ASN A 355 6.17 -7.41 22.06
CA ASN A 355 7.20 -8.30 22.64
C ASN A 355 7.86 -9.28 21.64
N LYS A 356 7.68 -9.05 20.34
CA LYS A 356 8.30 -9.83 19.26
C LYS A 356 9.17 -8.93 18.41
N VAL A 357 8.57 -8.17 17.49
CA VAL A 357 9.29 -7.46 16.42
C VAL A 357 9.20 -5.94 16.48
N ASN A 358 8.26 -5.35 17.23
CA ASN A 358 8.02 -3.90 17.20
C ASN A 358 9.30 -3.09 17.49
N LYS A 359 10.03 -3.44 18.56
CA LYS A 359 11.28 -2.74 18.91
C LYS A 359 12.35 -2.87 17.85
N TYR A 360 12.44 -4.03 17.19
CA TYR A 360 13.38 -4.23 16.08
C TYR A 360 13.03 -3.32 14.91
N PHE A 361 11.76 -3.33 14.50
CA PHE A 361 11.26 -2.53 13.39
C PHE A 361 11.45 -1.03 13.60
N PHE A 362 11.02 -0.47 14.74
CA PHE A 362 11.14 0.97 14.98
C PHE A 362 12.57 1.47 15.16
N ASN A 363 13.51 0.60 15.55
CA ASN A 363 14.93 0.96 15.62
C ASN A 363 15.60 0.95 14.24
N ASP A 364 15.10 0.14 13.31
CA ASP A 364 15.65 0.00 11.96
C ASP A 364 15.01 1.00 10.98
N LEU A 365 13.75 1.35 11.19
CA LEU A 365 12.96 2.22 10.34
C LEU A 365 13.56 3.63 10.19
N ILE A 366 13.69 4.08 8.95
CA ILE A 366 14.07 5.46 8.64
C ILE A 366 12.84 6.36 8.80
N GLY A 367 12.84 7.18 9.87
CA GLY A 367 11.70 8.04 10.22
C GLY A 367 11.32 9.10 9.17
N ALA A 368 12.19 9.40 8.20
CA ALA A 368 11.87 10.29 7.08
C ALA A 368 11.09 9.59 5.94
N LYS A 369 11.00 8.25 5.95
CA LYS A 369 10.42 7.44 4.87
C LYS A 369 9.23 6.59 5.33
N LEU A 370 8.43 7.13 6.26
CA LEU A 370 7.21 6.49 6.77
C LEU A 370 6.16 6.28 5.67
N ASP A 371 6.11 7.20 4.70
CA ASP A 371 5.13 7.12 3.63
C ASP A 371 5.40 5.96 2.67
N GLY A 372 6.67 5.53 2.55
CA GLY A 372 7.12 4.42 1.69
C GLY A 372 6.64 3.04 2.13
N ILE A 373 6.16 2.91 3.36
CA ILE A 373 5.80 1.60 3.93
C ILE A 373 4.61 1.00 3.18
N CYS A 374 4.80 -0.17 2.58
CA CYS A 374 3.76 -0.87 1.83
C CYS A 374 3.46 -2.24 2.44
N ALA A 375 2.21 -2.69 2.36
CA ALA A 375 1.79 -4.01 2.82
C ALA A 375 1.18 -4.84 1.69
N ALA A 376 1.45 -6.13 1.69
CA ALA A 376 0.87 -7.09 0.76
C ALA A 376 0.59 -8.42 1.47
N ILE A 377 -0.41 -9.14 0.98
CA ILE A 377 -0.78 -10.44 1.52
C ILE A 377 -0.61 -11.54 0.47
N ASP A 378 -0.11 -12.67 0.93
CA ASP A 378 -0.08 -13.93 0.20
C ASP A 378 -1.02 -14.89 0.94
N PRO A 379 -2.26 -15.07 0.45
CA PRO A 379 -3.25 -15.91 1.09
C PRO A 379 -2.88 -17.39 1.04
N LYS A 380 -2.22 -17.86 -0.03
CA LYS A 380 -1.82 -19.26 -0.21
C LYS A 380 -0.89 -19.72 0.90
N ASN A 381 0.04 -18.86 1.26
CA ASN A 381 1.03 -19.16 2.29
C ASN A 381 0.63 -18.62 3.67
N THR A 382 -0.55 -18.00 3.78
CA THR A 382 -1.07 -17.36 4.98
C THR A 382 -0.10 -16.33 5.57
N THR A 383 0.54 -15.55 4.69
CA THR A 383 1.56 -14.58 5.07
C THR A 383 1.19 -13.17 4.67
N VAL A 384 1.48 -12.20 5.55
CA VAL A 384 1.45 -10.77 5.25
C VAL A 384 2.88 -10.23 5.33
N MET A 385 3.22 -9.36 4.40
CA MET A 385 4.54 -8.73 4.33
C MET A 385 4.42 -7.22 4.36
N TRP A 386 5.34 -6.57 5.07
CA TRP A 386 5.52 -5.12 5.04
C TRP A 386 6.90 -4.78 4.49
N SER A 387 6.94 -3.97 3.44
CA SER A 387 8.16 -3.40 2.87
C SER A 387 8.38 -2.01 3.42
N TYR A 388 9.62 -1.69 3.82
CA TYR A 388 10.00 -0.41 4.39
C TYR A 388 11.48 -0.07 4.14
N ALA A 389 11.80 1.21 4.25
CA ALA A 389 13.18 1.71 4.25
C ALA A 389 13.81 1.54 5.64
N GLY A 390 14.79 0.65 5.74
CA GLY A 390 15.52 0.34 6.97
C GLY A 390 17.02 0.61 6.86
N GLU A 391 17.82 0.00 7.73
CA GLU A 391 19.28 0.11 7.67
C GLU A 391 19.82 -0.31 6.29
N GLY A 392 20.66 0.53 5.69
CA GLY A 392 21.21 0.31 4.34
C GLY A 392 20.33 0.80 3.19
N PHE A 393 19.28 1.59 3.46
CA PHE A 393 18.47 2.24 2.42
C PHE A 393 19.34 3.15 1.53
N ASP A 394 19.14 3.01 0.22
CA ASP A 394 19.94 3.67 -0.82
C ASP A 394 19.40 5.06 -1.22
N GLY A 395 18.23 5.45 -0.69
CA GLY A 395 17.55 6.69 -1.06
C GLY A 395 16.39 6.50 -2.03
N SER A 396 16.24 5.33 -2.65
CA SER A 396 15.33 5.10 -3.78
C SER A 396 14.23 4.07 -3.49
N THR A 397 14.59 2.88 -2.98
CA THR A 397 13.66 1.76 -2.84
C THR A 397 13.71 1.16 -1.44
N ASN A 398 12.57 0.72 -0.94
CA ASN A 398 12.52 0.01 0.34
C ASN A 398 13.36 -1.26 0.23
N ASN A 399 14.20 -1.52 1.22
CA ASN A 399 15.19 -2.59 1.19
C ASN A 399 14.93 -3.70 2.23
N LYS A 400 13.96 -3.49 3.14
CA LYS A 400 13.63 -4.44 4.21
C LYS A 400 12.20 -4.94 4.11
N LEU A 401 12.01 -6.19 4.53
CA LEU A 401 10.72 -6.86 4.65
C LEU A 401 10.50 -7.38 6.08
N MET A 402 9.33 -7.10 6.64
CA MET A 402 8.79 -7.82 7.79
C MET A 402 7.78 -8.85 7.30
N ILE A 403 7.96 -10.12 7.66
CA ILE A 403 7.12 -11.22 7.17
C ILE A 403 6.43 -11.87 8.37
N TYR A 404 5.10 -11.94 8.34
CA TYR A 404 4.28 -12.55 9.38
C TYR A 404 3.39 -13.62 8.79
N ASN A 405 3.47 -14.84 9.33
CA ASN A 405 2.52 -15.89 9.04
C ASN A 405 1.40 -15.86 10.08
N TYR A 406 0.18 -15.53 9.65
CA TYR A 406 -0.96 -15.31 10.54
C TYR A 406 -1.67 -16.59 10.99
N SER A 407 -1.45 -17.73 10.31
CA SER A 407 -1.94 -19.03 10.79
C SER A 407 -1.03 -19.62 11.87
N LEU A 408 0.28 -19.35 11.78
CA LEU A 408 1.30 -19.89 12.68
C LEU A 408 1.73 -18.93 13.79
N ASP A 409 1.29 -17.66 13.76
CA ASP A 409 1.71 -16.57 14.66
C ASP A 409 3.25 -16.41 14.76
N ARG A 410 3.92 -16.54 13.61
CA ARG A 410 5.38 -16.55 13.47
C ARG A 410 5.87 -15.42 12.58
N TRP A 411 7.01 -14.84 12.96
CA TRP A 411 7.69 -13.76 12.24
C TRP A 411 9.03 -14.22 11.66
N SER A 412 9.41 -13.60 10.55
CA SER A 412 10.75 -13.56 9.98
C SER A 412 11.00 -12.20 9.33
N THR A 413 12.23 -11.97 8.91
CA THR A 413 12.64 -10.77 8.16
C THR A 413 13.14 -11.17 6.77
N GLY A 414 13.17 -10.22 5.86
CA GLY A 414 13.78 -10.37 4.54
C GLY A 414 14.43 -9.07 4.08
N GLU A 415 15.32 -9.20 3.10
CA GLU A 415 16.01 -8.09 2.45
C GLU A 415 15.79 -8.23 0.95
N ILE A 416 14.81 -7.49 0.44
CA ILE A 416 14.44 -7.44 -0.97
C ILE A 416 14.05 -6.00 -1.27
N ASP A 417 14.53 -5.52 -2.40
CA ASP A 417 14.29 -4.15 -2.85
C ASP A 417 12.93 -4.05 -3.56
N PHE A 418 12.09 -3.12 -3.08
CA PHE A 418 10.80 -2.79 -3.65
C PHE A 418 10.62 -1.28 -3.72
N GLU A 419 10.24 -0.78 -4.89
CA GLU A 419 9.70 0.57 -5.05
C GLU A 419 8.28 0.64 -4.49
N PHE A 420 7.45 -0.32 -4.91
CA PHE A 420 6.06 -0.45 -4.48
C PHE A 420 5.69 -1.92 -4.36
N MET A 421 4.87 -2.27 -3.38
CA MET A 421 4.42 -3.64 -3.14
C MET A 421 2.93 -3.65 -2.82
N ASN A 422 2.18 -4.56 -3.44
CA ASN A 422 0.78 -4.81 -3.11
C ASN A 422 0.40 -6.27 -3.41
N THR A 423 -0.78 -6.65 -2.95
CA THR A 423 -1.39 -7.94 -3.32
C THR A 423 -1.82 -7.90 -4.78
N SER A 424 -1.50 -8.94 -5.55
CA SER A 424 -1.81 -9.02 -6.98
C SER A 424 -2.14 -10.46 -7.39
N ALA A 425 -3.07 -10.63 -8.34
CA ALA A 425 -3.30 -11.93 -8.94
C ALA A 425 -2.21 -12.30 -9.95
N GLN A 426 -2.12 -13.59 -10.26
CA GLN A 426 -1.28 -14.19 -11.28
C GLN A 426 -1.87 -13.91 -12.65
N GLU A 427 -1.02 -13.40 -13.54
CA GLU A 427 -1.36 -13.14 -14.93
C GLU A 427 -1.62 -14.45 -15.65
N ALA A 428 -2.69 -14.48 -16.44
CA ALA A 428 -2.95 -15.58 -17.34
C ALA A 428 -1.91 -15.55 -18.47
N PHE A 429 -1.11 -16.61 -18.59
CA PHE A 429 -0.39 -16.88 -19.82
C PHE A 429 -1.29 -17.78 -20.68
N SER A 430 -1.73 -17.30 -21.85
CA SER A 430 -2.37 -18.18 -22.83
C SER A 430 -1.31 -19.12 -23.41
N LEU A 431 -1.69 -20.36 -23.74
CA LEU A 431 -0.76 -21.32 -24.38
C LEU A 431 -0.18 -20.77 -25.69
N ASP A 432 -0.91 -19.90 -26.37
CA ASP A 432 -0.47 -19.25 -27.62
C ASP A 432 0.58 -18.15 -27.38
N ALA A 433 0.70 -17.61 -26.17
CA ALA A 433 1.72 -16.62 -25.77
C ALA A 433 2.97 -17.27 -25.15
N LEU A 434 3.04 -18.61 -25.07
CA LEU A 434 4.19 -19.31 -24.49
C LEU A 434 5.48 -19.12 -25.32
N ASP A 435 5.35 -18.99 -26.65
CA ASP A 435 6.46 -18.71 -27.57
C ASP A 435 7.07 -17.30 -27.32
N GLU A 436 6.31 -16.41 -26.69
CA GLU A 436 6.73 -15.06 -26.28
C GLU A 436 7.46 -15.04 -24.93
N ILE A 437 7.23 -16.05 -24.07
CA ILE A 437 7.87 -16.19 -22.75
C ILE A 437 9.24 -16.85 -22.86
N SER A 438 9.35 -17.88 -23.70
CA SER A 438 10.62 -18.55 -24.00
C SER A 438 10.51 -19.30 -25.32
N THR A 439 11.45 -19.06 -26.23
CA THR A 439 11.61 -19.82 -27.46
C THR A 439 12.29 -21.18 -27.24
N ASP A 440 12.74 -21.46 -26.01
CA ASP A 440 13.32 -22.72 -25.58
C ASP A 440 12.46 -23.35 -24.48
N LEU A 441 11.90 -24.53 -24.76
CA LEU A 441 11.03 -25.29 -23.86
C LEU A 441 11.77 -25.70 -22.58
N ASP A 442 13.09 -25.92 -22.66
CA ASP A 442 13.93 -26.30 -21.53
C ASP A 442 14.32 -25.09 -20.65
N ALA A 443 14.07 -23.86 -21.11
CA ALA A 443 14.34 -22.61 -20.39
C ALA A 443 13.09 -22.03 -19.70
N LEU A 444 11.96 -22.74 -19.71
CA LEU A 444 10.75 -22.27 -19.04
C LEU A 444 10.97 -22.13 -17.51
N PRO A 445 10.54 -21.01 -16.91
CA PRO A 445 10.72 -20.76 -15.48
C PRO A 445 9.89 -21.71 -14.59
N TYR A 446 8.89 -22.39 -15.16
CA TYR A 446 8.05 -23.37 -14.47
C TYR A 446 7.74 -24.55 -15.40
N SER A 447 7.58 -25.74 -14.81
CA SER A 447 7.05 -26.92 -15.52
C SER A 447 5.67 -26.60 -16.10
N LEU A 448 5.36 -27.09 -17.31
CA LEU A 448 4.07 -26.88 -18.00
C LEU A 448 2.84 -27.31 -17.19
N ASP A 449 3.01 -28.26 -16.27
CA ASP A 449 1.95 -28.73 -15.37
C ASP A 449 1.83 -27.91 -14.08
N SER A 450 2.61 -26.82 -13.96
CA SER A 450 2.60 -25.95 -12.78
C SER A 450 1.30 -25.16 -12.70
N TRP A 451 0.75 -25.08 -11.48
CA TRP A 451 -0.35 -24.17 -11.17
C TRP A 451 -0.01 -22.70 -11.47
N ALA A 452 1.27 -22.35 -11.67
CA ALA A 452 1.69 -21.01 -12.10
C ALA A 452 1.18 -20.60 -13.50
N TRP A 453 0.72 -21.56 -14.30
CA TRP A 453 0.02 -21.32 -15.57
C TRP A 453 -1.51 -21.16 -15.40
N LEU A 454 -2.02 -21.43 -14.19
CA LEU A 454 -3.44 -21.28 -13.87
C LEU A 454 -3.71 -19.83 -13.45
N ASP A 455 -4.68 -19.24 -14.13
CA ASP A 455 -5.19 -17.88 -13.92
C ASP A 455 -5.77 -17.67 -12.51
N GLY A 456 -5.55 -16.48 -11.94
CA GLY A 456 -6.24 -16.03 -10.74
C GLY A 456 -5.63 -16.39 -9.38
N ASP A 457 -4.44 -17.00 -9.31
CA ASP A 457 -3.78 -17.21 -7.99
C ASP A 457 -3.30 -15.88 -7.41
N ILE A 458 -3.60 -15.62 -6.14
CA ILE A 458 -3.31 -14.34 -5.50
C ILE A 458 -2.04 -14.47 -4.68
N GLY A 459 -1.12 -13.53 -4.88
CA GLY A 459 0.13 -13.47 -4.16
C GLY A 459 0.71 -12.07 -4.10
N ILE A 460 1.97 -11.98 -3.73
CA ILE A 460 2.68 -10.70 -3.62
C ILE A 460 3.23 -10.30 -4.99
N GLY A 461 2.87 -9.09 -5.40
CA GLY A 461 3.44 -8.42 -6.57
C GLY A 461 3.99 -7.06 -6.19
N GLY A 462 4.84 -6.51 -7.05
CA GLY A 462 5.40 -5.20 -6.81
C GLY A 462 6.26 -4.72 -7.97
N PHE A 463 6.84 -3.55 -7.78
CA PHE A 463 7.73 -2.90 -8.72
C PHE A 463 9.13 -2.78 -8.11
N ASN A 464 10.16 -2.97 -8.93
CA ASN A 464 11.54 -2.69 -8.55
C ASN A 464 11.92 -1.22 -8.84
N GLY A 465 13.13 -0.80 -8.47
CA GLY A 465 13.63 0.55 -8.75
C GLY A 465 13.85 0.90 -10.23
N SER A 466 13.51 0.00 -11.15
CA SER A 466 13.46 0.27 -12.60
C SER A 466 12.02 0.33 -13.13
N HIS A 467 11.04 0.49 -12.24
CA HIS A 467 9.61 0.57 -12.54
C HIS A 467 9.04 -0.67 -13.26
N LYS A 468 9.69 -1.83 -13.14
CA LYS A 468 9.21 -3.08 -13.72
C LYS A 468 8.38 -3.85 -12.72
N PHE A 469 7.19 -4.26 -13.11
CA PHE A 469 6.36 -5.18 -12.33
C PHE A 469 6.99 -6.57 -12.28
N GLY A 470 6.82 -7.24 -11.16
CA GLY A 470 7.32 -8.58 -10.91
C GLY A 470 6.78 -9.18 -9.61
N LYS A 471 7.24 -10.41 -9.32
CA LYS A 471 6.80 -11.21 -8.18
C LYS A 471 7.96 -11.84 -7.42
N LEU A 472 7.69 -12.32 -6.22
CA LEU A 472 8.63 -13.12 -5.43
C LEU A 472 8.73 -14.55 -5.98
N ALA A 473 9.41 -14.70 -7.10
CA ALA A 473 9.59 -15.99 -7.78
C ALA A 473 10.95 -16.14 -8.47
N GLY A 474 11.92 -15.29 -8.13
CA GLY A 474 13.30 -15.42 -8.60
C GLY A 474 14.08 -16.45 -7.78
N THR A 475 15.39 -16.51 -8.04
CA THR A 475 16.32 -17.35 -7.28
C THR A 475 16.19 -17.07 -5.79
N ASN A 476 16.12 -18.12 -4.97
CA ASN A 476 15.99 -18.00 -3.53
C ASN A 476 17.09 -17.13 -2.90
N ALA A 477 16.69 -16.20 -2.04
CA ALA A 477 17.58 -15.39 -1.23
C ALA A 477 18.39 -16.27 -0.27
N THR A 478 19.60 -15.83 0.06
CA THR A 478 20.44 -16.53 1.04
C THR A 478 19.84 -16.39 2.43
N ALA A 479 19.37 -17.50 2.97
CA ALA A 479 18.73 -17.56 4.27
C ALA A 479 19.77 -17.55 5.39
N THR A 480 19.51 -16.80 6.45
CA THR A 480 20.37 -16.77 7.65
C THR A 480 19.50 -16.92 8.89
N ILE A 481 19.75 -17.98 9.68
CA ILE A 481 19.03 -18.25 10.92
C ILE A 481 20.03 -18.41 12.07
N ASP A 482 19.83 -17.64 13.13
CA ASP A 482 20.60 -17.71 14.36
C ASP A 482 19.80 -18.45 15.42
N THR A 483 20.42 -19.42 16.10
CA THR A 483 19.80 -20.12 17.22
C THR A 483 19.68 -19.21 18.45
N THR A 484 18.92 -19.65 19.44
CA THR A 484 19.09 -19.14 20.81
C THR A 484 20.48 -19.47 21.33
N GLU A 485 20.94 -18.67 22.28
CA GLU A 485 22.17 -18.97 22.99
C GLU A 485 21.95 -20.18 23.92
N PHE A 486 22.93 -21.08 23.97
CA PHE A 486 22.91 -22.27 24.81
C PHE A 486 24.29 -22.53 25.42
N GLU A 487 24.29 -23.29 26.52
CA GLU A 487 25.51 -23.84 27.11
C GLU A 487 25.70 -25.27 26.57
N GLY A 488 26.84 -25.57 25.94
CA GLY A 488 27.11 -26.93 25.45
C GLY A 488 27.36 -27.94 26.58
N ALA A 489 27.71 -27.47 27.77
CA ALA A 489 27.66 -28.22 29.02
C ALA A 489 27.19 -27.29 30.14
N LYS A 490 26.12 -27.67 30.86
CA LYS A 490 25.48 -26.83 31.87
C LYS A 490 26.49 -26.35 32.92
N GLY A 491 26.61 -25.03 33.08
CA GLY A 491 27.47 -24.36 34.05
C GLY A 491 28.98 -24.50 33.81
N ARG A 492 29.41 -25.01 32.64
CA ARG A 492 30.82 -25.24 32.31
C ARG A 492 31.18 -24.69 30.94
N ARG A 493 32.47 -24.45 30.70
CA ARG A 493 32.97 -24.25 29.34
C ARG A 493 32.89 -25.56 28.57
N SER A 494 32.53 -25.47 27.29
CA SER A 494 32.41 -26.60 26.39
C SER A 494 33.02 -26.29 25.04
N THR A 495 33.60 -27.31 24.42
CA THR A 495 34.02 -27.29 23.02
C THR A 495 32.93 -27.94 22.18
N LEU A 496 32.39 -27.19 21.22
CA LEU A 496 31.56 -27.77 20.16
C LEU A 496 32.46 -28.61 19.27
N THR A 497 32.04 -29.83 18.96
CA THR A 497 32.79 -30.78 18.11
C THR A 497 32.13 -30.97 16.74
N SER A 498 30.80 -30.88 16.68
CA SER A 498 30.05 -30.94 15.43
C SER A 498 28.69 -30.28 15.58
N ALA A 499 28.14 -29.81 14.46
CA ALA A 499 26.75 -29.41 14.35
C ALA A 499 26.13 -30.03 13.09
N THR A 500 24.88 -30.47 13.16
CA THR A 500 24.16 -31.10 12.06
C THR A 500 22.93 -30.25 11.75
N PRO A 501 22.97 -29.38 10.72
CA PRO A 501 21.79 -28.63 10.31
C PRO A 501 20.71 -29.58 9.79
N ILE A 502 19.48 -29.41 10.27
CA ILE A 502 18.31 -30.17 9.82
C ILE A 502 17.66 -29.37 8.70
N ILE A 503 18.05 -29.69 7.46
CA ILE A 503 17.60 -29.05 6.23
C ILE A 503 17.18 -30.10 5.21
N ASP A 504 16.15 -29.79 4.44
CA ASP A 504 15.70 -30.56 3.29
C ASP A 504 16.02 -29.79 1.99
N GLY A 505 16.96 -30.32 1.20
CA GLY A 505 17.51 -29.68 0.01
C GLY A 505 18.49 -28.53 0.27
N GLY A 506 19.18 -28.08 -0.79
CA GLY A 506 20.13 -26.96 -0.74
C GLY A 506 21.47 -27.26 -0.05
N THR A 507 22.24 -26.20 0.20
CA THR A 507 23.52 -26.29 0.94
C THR A 507 23.49 -25.38 2.15
N THR A 508 24.10 -25.81 3.26
CA THR A 508 24.14 -25.03 4.51
C THR A 508 25.56 -24.96 5.04
N THR A 509 25.93 -23.77 5.48
CA THR A 509 27.14 -23.54 6.28
C THR A 509 26.72 -23.18 7.71
N VAL A 510 27.49 -23.62 8.69
CA VAL A 510 27.27 -23.32 10.10
C VAL A 510 28.43 -22.50 10.63
N THR A 511 28.12 -21.36 11.24
CA THR A 511 29.10 -20.45 11.83
C THR A 511 28.90 -20.39 13.35
N PRO A 512 29.89 -20.75 14.17
CA PRO A 512 29.79 -20.61 15.62
C PRO A 512 29.96 -19.16 16.05
N ILE A 513 29.09 -18.70 16.94
CA ILE A 513 29.15 -17.40 17.61
C ILE A 513 29.30 -17.67 19.11
N THR A 514 30.29 -17.07 19.76
CA THR A 514 30.63 -17.38 21.15
C THR A 514 30.85 -16.16 22.02
N ARG A 515 30.62 -16.32 23.32
CA ARG A 515 31.02 -15.35 24.37
C ARG A 515 31.29 -16.06 25.70
N ALA A 516 32.19 -15.51 26.51
CA ALA A 516 32.59 -16.12 27.79
C ALA A 516 31.59 -15.83 28.92
N SER A 517 31.08 -14.60 28.98
CA SER A 517 30.03 -14.12 29.87
C SER A 517 28.85 -13.55 29.08
N GLN A 518 27.68 -13.45 29.71
CA GLN A 518 26.51 -12.79 29.12
C GLN A 518 26.68 -11.27 28.93
N ALA A 519 27.66 -10.67 29.62
CA ALA A 519 28.01 -9.26 29.47
C ALA A 519 29.00 -9.01 28.31
N ASP A 520 29.69 -10.04 27.82
CA ASP A 520 30.73 -9.87 26.81
C ASP A 520 30.13 -9.73 25.41
N THR A 521 30.86 -9.00 24.55
CA THR A 521 30.57 -8.90 23.12
C THR A 521 30.71 -10.26 22.45
N GLN A 522 29.82 -10.55 21.50
CA GLN A 522 29.83 -11.79 20.75
C GLN A 522 30.99 -11.83 19.75
N THR A 523 31.67 -12.97 19.68
CA THR A 523 32.71 -13.24 18.68
C THR A 523 32.15 -14.18 17.62
N VAL A 524 32.23 -13.76 16.34
CA VAL A 524 31.79 -14.58 15.19
C VAL A 524 32.99 -15.39 14.69
N GLY A 525 32.85 -16.71 14.65
CA GLY A 525 33.86 -17.63 14.13
C GLY A 525 33.81 -17.79 12.62
N THR A 526 34.53 -18.78 12.10
CA THR A 526 34.56 -19.11 10.67
C THR A 526 33.41 -20.03 10.28
N ALA A 527 32.78 -19.77 9.14
CA ALA A 527 31.75 -20.62 8.57
C ALA A 527 32.33 -21.98 8.13
N VAL A 528 31.66 -23.08 8.47
CA VAL A 528 32.03 -24.44 8.08
C VAL A 528 30.92 -25.04 7.24
N SER A 529 31.26 -25.53 6.04
CA SER A 529 30.33 -26.21 5.15
C SER A 529 29.98 -27.62 5.64
N MET A 530 28.77 -28.04 5.33
CA MET A 530 28.29 -29.40 5.57
C MET A 530 29.10 -30.42 4.76
N THR A 531 29.47 -31.54 5.38
CA THR A 531 30.04 -32.70 4.68
C THR A 531 28.95 -33.53 4.00
N ASP A 532 29.33 -34.46 3.13
CA ASP A 532 28.38 -35.37 2.45
C ASP A 532 27.53 -36.19 3.43
N THR A 533 27.98 -36.36 4.67
CA THR A 533 27.25 -37.03 5.76
C THR A 533 26.26 -36.12 6.49
N GLY A 534 26.08 -34.87 6.08
CA GLY A 534 25.17 -33.90 6.70
C GLY A 534 25.73 -33.18 7.93
N THR A 535 26.96 -33.49 8.35
CA THR A 535 27.57 -32.94 9.57
C THR A 535 28.51 -31.78 9.26
N THR A 536 28.61 -30.80 10.15
CA THR A 536 29.60 -29.72 10.09
C THR A 536 30.62 -29.91 11.22
N PRO A 537 31.90 -30.19 10.92
CA PRO A 537 32.93 -30.34 11.93
C PRO A 537 33.38 -28.95 12.41
N ILE A 538 32.87 -28.54 13.57
CA ILE A 538 33.19 -27.23 14.17
C ILE A 538 34.08 -27.48 15.37
N ARG A 539 35.12 -26.66 15.56
CA ARG A 539 35.91 -26.61 16.79
C ARG A 539 35.84 -25.19 17.35
N SER A 540 34.92 -24.99 18.29
CA SER A 540 34.74 -23.70 18.96
C SER A 540 34.58 -23.91 20.46
N THR A 541 35.31 -23.15 21.26
CA THR A 541 35.39 -23.33 22.72
C THR A 541 34.92 -22.07 23.42
N SER A 542 33.86 -22.20 24.21
CA SER A 542 33.35 -21.13 25.07
C SER A 542 32.37 -21.68 26.11
N ARG A 543 31.85 -20.82 26.97
CA ARG A 543 30.72 -21.16 27.84
C ARG A 543 29.39 -21.05 27.09
N PHE A 544 29.14 -19.88 26.51
CA PHE A 544 27.91 -19.62 25.75
C PHE A 544 28.19 -19.72 24.25
N HIS A 545 27.34 -20.48 23.57
CA HIS A 545 27.39 -20.75 22.15
C HIS A 545 26.09 -20.36 21.47
N ARG A 546 26.20 -19.90 20.23
CA ARG A 546 25.12 -19.68 19.29
C ARG A 546 25.58 -20.16 17.93
N LEU A 547 24.69 -20.73 17.14
CA LEU A 547 25.01 -21.17 15.78
C LEU A 547 24.23 -20.32 14.79
N ARG A 548 24.92 -19.85 13.75
CA ARG A 548 24.34 -19.23 12.57
C ARG A 548 24.35 -20.23 11.43
N CYS A 549 23.18 -20.64 10.97
CA CYS A 549 22.99 -21.45 9.79
C CYS A 549 22.75 -20.51 8.60
N THR A 550 23.64 -20.57 7.60
CA THR A 550 23.48 -19.83 6.34
C THR A 550 23.21 -20.83 5.23
N SER A 551 22.03 -20.76 4.63
CA SER A 551 21.54 -21.75 3.66
C SER A 551 21.28 -21.09 2.31
N THR A 552 21.73 -21.74 1.25
CA THR A 552 21.60 -21.27 -0.14
C THR A 552 20.98 -22.34 -1.02
N GLY A 553 20.39 -21.91 -2.14
CA GLY A 553 19.76 -22.78 -3.13
C GLY A 553 18.30 -23.13 -2.80
N SER A 554 17.80 -24.19 -3.43
CA SER A 554 16.39 -24.60 -3.37
C SER A 554 16.11 -25.51 -2.18
N PHE A 555 16.24 -25.00 -0.96
CA PHE A 555 15.82 -25.74 0.22
C PHE A 555 14.31 -25.56 0.48
N THR A 556 13.64 -26.65 0.84
CA THR A 556 12.19 -26.67 1.10
C THR A 556 11.90 -26.33 2.55
N THR A 557 12.69 -26.89 3.47
CA THR A 557 12.53 -26.69 4.91
C THR A 557 13.88 -26.64 5.63
N LEU A 558 13.99 -25.69 6.56
CA LEU A 558 15.06 -25.58 7.54
C LEU A 558 14.41 -25.59 8.92
N LYS A 559 14.71 -26.65 9.68
CA LYS A 559 13.98 -26.97 10.93
C LYS A 559 14.79 -26.63 12.18
N GLY A 560 16.11 -26.80 12.14
CA GLY A 560 16.97 -26.58 13.30
C GLY A 560 18.40 -27.04 13.07
N VAL A 561 19.13 -27.20 14.17
CA VAL A 561 20.51 -27.71 14.18
C VAL A 561 20.73 -28.57 15.42
N ASP A 562 21.22 -29.78 15.22
CA ASP A 562 21.65 -30.66 16.31
C ASP A 562 23.11 -30.39 16.63
N VAL A 563 23.46 -30.38 17.91
CA VAL A 563 24.80 -29.96 18.35
C VAL A 563 25.43 -31.02 19.25
N SER A 564 26.68 -31.35 18.95
CA SER A 564 27.53 -32.18 19.80
C SER A 564 28.59 -31.32 20.47
N ALA A 565 28.63 -31.35 21.80
CA ALA A 565 29.58 -30.60 22.62
C ALA A 565 30.26 -31.50 23.64
N ARG A 566 31.50 -31.16 24.03
CA ARG A 566 32.24 -31.81 25.11
C ARG A 566 32.60 -30.80 26.19
N PRO A 567 32.40 -31.12 27.48
CA PRO A 567 32.83 -30.25 28.57
C PRO A 567 34.36 -30.17 28.63
N GLU A 568 34.90 -28.99 28.93
CA GLU A 568 36.32 -28.85 29.25
C GLU A 568 36.63 -29.43 30.64
N GLY A 569 37.89 -29.84 30.83
CA GLY A 569 38.40 -30.26 32.13
C GLY A 569 38.31 -29.13 33.14
N LEU A 570 37.92 -29.46 34.38
CA LEU A 570 38.01 -28.55 35.51
C LEU A 570 39.49 -28.29 35.78
N ARG A 571 39.89 -27.02 35.73
CA ARG A 571 41.25 -26.61 36.04
C ARG A 571 41.32 -26.03 37.45
#